data_AF-A0A2E4DKN1-F1
#
_entry.id   AF-A0A2E4DKN1-F1
#
_cell.length_a   1.000
_cell.length_b   1.000
_cell.length_c   1.000
_cell.angle_alpha   90.00
_cell.angle_beta   90.00
_cell.angle_gamma   90.00
#
_symmetry.space_group_name_H-M   'P 1'
#
loop_
_entity.id
_entity.type
_entity.pdbx_description
1 polymer ?
#
loop_
_entity_poly.entity_id
_entity_poly.type
_entity_poly.pdbx_seq_one_letter_code
_entity_poly.pdbx_strand_id
1 'polypeptide(L)'
;DISVGQGGYSDGRIIQWDGGISYQDGVIRPGYREELTTWARSVLDDSECRADLEDGYREMLILDAIIQSAKTDKEIVIPEES
;
A
#
# COMPACT_ATOMS: atom_id res chain seq x y z
N ASP A 1 -25.76 12.44 12.05
CA ASP A 1 -24.46 13.08 11.85
C ASP A 1 -23.43 12.27 12.60
N ILE A 2 -22.67 11.43 11.90
CA ILE A 2 -21.62 10.60 12.50
C ILE A 2 -20.33 11.04 11.83
N SER A 3 -19.41 11.61 12.61
CA SER A 3 -18.10 12.03 12.15
C SER A 3 -17.28 10.80 11.75
N VAL A 4 -17.09 10.62 10.45
CA VAL A 4 -16.20 9.60 9.88
C VAL A 4 -14.76 10.10 9.96
N GLY A 5 -13.85 9.17 10.27
CA GLY A 5 -12.47 9.40 10.69
C GLY A 5 -11.65 10.33 9.80
N GLN A 6 -10.63 10.92 10.45
CA GLN A 6 -9.59 11.79 9.90
C GLN A 6 -8.65 11.06 8.90
N GLY A 7 -9.22 10.41 7.89
CA GLY A 7 -8.50 9.57 6.94
C GLY A 7 -9.36 9.20 5.74
N GLY A 8 -9.81 10.21 4.98
CA GLY A 8 -9.89 10.19 3.51
C GLY A 8 -10.75 9.19 2.74
N TYR A 9 -11.40 8.17 3.31
CA TYR A 9 -12.15 7.20 2.49
C TYR A 9 -13.52 6.87 3.08
N SER A 10 -14.56 7.01 2.24
CA SER A 10 -15.94 6.67 2.56
C SER A 10 -16.29 5.28 2.02
N ASP A 11 -16.61 4.34 2.90
CA ASP A 11 -17.14 3.03 2.51
C ASP A 11 -18.53 3.17 1.88
N GLY A 12 -18.69 2.77 0.62
CA GLY A 12 -19.96 2.82 -0.13
C GLY A 12 -20.61 1.44 -0.26
N ARG A 13 -21.95 1.38 -0.23
CA ARG A 13 -22.72 0.16 -0.58
C ARG A 13 -22.69 -0.07 -2.09
N ILE A 14 -22.34 -1.28 -2.52
CA ILE A 14 -22.28 -1.66 -3.93
C ILE A 14 -23.69 -1.97 -4.46
N ILE A 15 -24.21 -1.13 -5.37
CA ILE A 15 -25.44 -1.41 -6.13
C ILE A 15 -25.12 -1.76 -7.61
N GLN A 16 -23.87 -1.59 -8.07
CA GLN A 16 -23.44 -1.93 -9.42
C GLN A 16 -22.02 -2.48 -9.44
N TRP A 17 -21.86 -3.62 -10.12
CA TRP A 17 -20.62 -4.37 -10.31
C TRP A 17 -19.96 -3.95 -11.62
N ASP A 18 -18.82 -3.24 -11.59
CA ASP A 18 -18.04 -2.88 -12.79
C ASP A 18 -16.59 -3.42 -12.80
N GLY A 19 -16.29 -4.46 -12.00
CA GLY A 19 -15.06 -5.24 -12.17
C GLY A 19 -13.95 -5.03 -11.12
N GLY A 20 -14.25 -4.51 -9.93
CA GLY A 20 -13.33 -4.49 -8.80
C GLY A 20 -13.53 -5.71 -7.89
N ILE A 21 -12.45 -6.44 -7.60
CA ILE A 21 -12.41 -7.59 -6.67
C ILE A 21 -13.14 -7.24 -5.36
N SER A 22 -14.27 -7.88 -5.10
CA SER A 22 -14.98 -7.80 -3.82
C SER A 22 -14.56 -8.98 -2.94
N TYR A 23 -14.18 -8.73 -1.69
CA TYR A 23 -14.15 -9.78 -0.68
C TYR A 23 -15.58 -10.24 -0.34
N GLN A 24 -15.71 -11.42 0.29
CA GLN A 24 -16.96 -11.86 0.92
C GLN A 24 -17.52 -10.69 1.75
N ASP A 25 -18.78 -10.31 1.51
CA ASP A 25 -19.52 -9.15 2.07
C ASP A 25 -19.56 -7.85 1.23
N GLY A 26 -18.99 -7.82 0.03
CA GLY A 26 -19.29 -6.74 -0.93
C GLY A 26 -18.76 -5.36 -0.52
N VAL A 27 -17.63 -5.32 0.19
CA VAL A 27 -16.87 -4.08 0.45
C VAL A 27 -15.74 -4.00 -0.57
N ILE A 28 -15.76 -2.98 -1.42
CA ILE A 28 -14.60 -2.59 -2.23
C ILE A 28 -13.71 -1.73 -1.33
N ARG A 29 -12.45 -2.12 -1.16
CA ARG A 29 -11.41 -1.20 -0.70
C ARG A 29 -11.00 -0.36 -1.92
N PRO A 30 -11.23 0.96 -1.95
CA PRO A 30 -10.77 1.84 -3.02
C PRO A 30 -9.24 2.05 -3.00
N GLY A 31 -8.46 1.03 -2.61
CA GLY A 31 -7.00 1.02 -2.81
C GLY A 31 -6.62 0.13 -3.98
N TYR A 32 -7.24 -1.06 -4.09
CA TYR A 32 -6.84 -2.07 -5.07
C TYR A 32 -7.14 -1.67 -6.51
N ARG A 33 -8.25 -0.96 -6.78
CA ARG A 33 -8.57 -0.55 -8.17
C ARG A 33 -7.57 0.49 -8.65
N GLU A 34 -7.24 1.44 -7.79
CA GLU A 34 -6.30 2.51 -8.11
C GLU A 34 -4.85 2.01 -8.13
N GLU A 35 -4.48 1.02 -7.31
CA GLU A 35 -3.21 0.28 -7.43
C GLU A 35 -3.10 -0.46 -8.76
N LEU A 36 -4.13 -1.26 -9.14
CA LEU A 36 -4.15 -1.97 -10.43
C LEU A 36 -4.15 -1.02 -11.62
N THR A 37 -4.82 0.13 -11.50
CA THR A 37 -4.81 1.17 -12.54
C THR A 37 -3.44 1.84 -12.64
N THR A 38 -2.77 2.08 -11.51
CA THR A 38 -1.42 2.65 -11.47
C THR A 38 -0.41 1.70 -12.11
N TRP A 39 -0.49 0.42 -11.77
CA TRP A 39 0.30 -0.62 -12.42
C TRP A 39 0.04 -0.69 -13.92
N ALA A 40 -1.22 -0.77 -14.35
CA ALA A 40 -1.55 -0.84 -15.78
C ALA A 40 -1.05 0.38 -16.56
N ARG A 41 -1.09 1.59 -15.98
CA ARG A 41 -0.52 2.81 -16.58
C ARG A 41 1.00 2.73 -16.71
N SER A 42 1.69 2.25 -15.67
CA SER A 42 3.16 2.12 -15.70
C SER A 42 3.64 1.25 -16.88
N VAL A 43 2.90 0.18 -17.19
CA VAL A 43 3.18 -0.70 -18.34
C VAL A 43 2.94 0.02 -19.67
N LEU A 44 1.86 0.80 -19.80
CA LEU A 44 1.55 1.51 -21.04
C LEU A 44 2.53 2.66 -21.31
N ASP A 45 3.01 3.31 -20.26
CA ASP A 45 3.90 4.47 -20.33
C ASP A 45 5.39 4.09 -20.34
N ASP A 46 5.72 2.79 -20.27
CA ASP A 46 7.08 2.26 -20.12
C ASP A 46 7.84 2.93 -18.96
N SER A 47 7.15 3.11 -17.84
CA SER A 47 7.67 3.75 -16.63
C SER A 47 7.73 2.76 -15.48
N GLU A 48 8.65 3.00 -14.54
CA GLU A 48 8.71 2.23 -13.29
C GLU A 48 7.41 2.38 -12.47
N CYS A 49 6.89 1.25 -12.00
CA CYS A 49 5.76 1.25 -11.09
C CYS A 49 6.29 1.44 -9.67
N ARG A 50 5.78 2.45 -8.96
CA ARG A 50 6.05 2.58 -7.52
C ARG A 50 5.40 1.43 -6.76
N ALA A 51 5.92 1.14 -5.56
CA ALA A 51 5.55 -0.03 -4.76
C ALA A 51 5.86 -1.36 -5.47
N ASP A 52 7.03 -1.42 -6.12
CA ASP A 52 7.62 -2.63 -6.67
C ASP A 52 8.31 -3.49 -5.58
N LEU A 53 9.05 -4.51 -6.00
CA LEU A 53 9.72 -5.42 -5.07
C LEU A 53 10.90 -4.75 -4.36
N GLU A 54 11.58 -3.83 -5.03
CA GLU A 54 12.68 -3.04 -4.50
C GLU A 54 12.19 -2.11 -3.39
N ASP A 55 11.08 -1.39 -3.62
CA ASP A 55 10.38 -0.62 -2.59
C ASP A 55 9.96 -1.52 -1.42
N GLY A 56 9.35 -2.68 -1.70
CA GLY A 56 8.97 -3.64 -0.66
C GLY A 56 10.16 -4.18 0.14
N TYR A 57 11.30 -4.41 -0.51
CA TYR A 57 12.53 -4.84 0.14
C TYR A 57 13.08 -3.77 1.08
N ARG A 58 13.07 -2.50 0.66
CA ARG A 58 13.49 -1.37 1.52
C ARG A 58 12.64 -1.27 2.78
N GLU A 59 11.31 -1.41 2.65
CA GLU A 59 10.42 -1.43 3.81
C GLU A 59 10.73 -2.59 4.76
N MET A 60 11.09 -3.76 4.22
CA MET A 60 11.51 -4.90 5.04
C MET A 60 12.82 -4.63 5.80
N LEU A 61 13.77 -3.89 5.23
CA LEU A 61 14.99 -3.47 5.94
C LEU A 61 14.67 -2.52 7.11
N ILE A 62 13.70 -1.63 6.94
CA ILE A 62 13.24 -0.74 8.03
C ILE A 62 12.63 -1.56 9.16
N LEU A 63 11.76 -2.53 8.84
CA LEU A 63 11.15 -3.40 9.84
C LEU A 63 12.19 -4.21 10.62
N ASP A 64 13.21 -4.73 9.93
CA ASP A 64 14.29 -5.45 10.60
C ASP A 64 15.14 -4.53 11.49
N ALA A 65 15.45 -3.31 11.04
CA ALA A 65 16.17 -2.32 11.84
C ALA A 65 15.41 -1.94 13.12
N ILE A 66 14.08 -1.79 13.05
CA ILE A 66 13.23 -1.55 14.23
C ILE A 66 13.36 -2.71 15.23
N ILE A 67 13.28 -3.95 14.74
CA ILE A 67 13.40 -5.16 15.57
C ILE A 67 14.79 -5.23 16.21
N GLN A 68 15.85 -4.94 15.46
CA GLN A 68 17.22 -4.94 15.95
C GLN A 68 17.46 -3.86 17.01
N SER A 69 16.95 -2.65 16.78
CA SER A 69 17.06 -1.53 17.72
C SER A 69 16.36 -1.88 19.05
N ALA A 70 15.13 -2.40 18.98
CA ALA A 70 14.38 -2.82 20.16
C ALA A 70 15.09 -3.91 20.99
N LYS A 71 15.86 -4.80 20.36
CA LYS A 71 16.61 -5.86 21.03
C LYS A 71 17.92 -5.38 21.66
N THR A 72 18.53 -4.34 21.10
CA THR A 72 19.90 -3.94 21.44
C THR A 72 19.97 -2.61 22.17
N ASP A 73 18.86 -1.86 22.22
CA ASP A 73 18.78 -0.49 22.72
C ASP A 73 19.80 0.45 22.03
N LYS A 74 20.03 0.20 20.74
CA LYS A 74 20.97 0.95 19.90
C LYS A 74 20.27 1.46 18.66
N GLU A 75 20.79 2.56 18.13
CA GLU A 75 20.45 3.04 16.81
C GLU A 75 20.98 2.07 15.75
N ILE A 76 20.15 1.75 14.75
CA ILE A 76 20.50 0.86 13.63
C ILE A 76 20.46 1.69 12.35
N VAL A 77 21.61 1.77 11.68
CA VAL A 77 21.72 2.46 10.39
C VAL A 77 21.24 1.54 9.28
N ILE A 78 20.27 2.00 8.51
CA ILE A 78 19.78 1.32 7.32
C ILE A 78 20.65 1.79 6.14
N PRO A 79 21.20 0.87 5.34
CA PRO A 79 22.01 1.27 4.20
C PRO A 79 21.17 2.05 3.18
N GLU A 80 21.65 3.23 2.78
CA GLU A 80 21.11 3.97 1.64
C GLU A 80 21.60 3.34 0.33
N GLU A 81 20.75 3.38 -0.71
CA GLU A 81 21.14 2.88 -2.03
C GLU A 81 22.17 3.79 -2.72
N SER A 82 23.02 3.15 -3.52
CA SER A 82 23.99 3.75 -4.43
C SER A 82 23.42 3.97 -5.83
#